data_AF-A0A8K0N9V6-F1
#
_entry.id   AF-A0A8K0N9V6-F1
#
_cell.length_a   1.000
_cell.length_b   1.000
_cell.length_c   1.000
_cell.angle_alpha   90.00
_cell.angle_beta   90.00
_cell.angle_gamma   90.00
#
_symmetry.space_group_name_H-M   'P 1'
#
loop_
_entity.id
_entity.type
_entity.pdbx_description
1 polymer ?
#
loop_
_entity_poly.entity_id
_entity_poly.type
_entity_poly.pdbx_seq_one_letter_code
_entity_poly.pdbx_strand_id
1 'polypeptide(L)'
;MEFVLCSMGFIKNPHAFLMVLKLVLETTNYSFILFSAGYEPLHAAIQLICGASSKSTKLQKFTFNEDGILLFNDQLYCFSGTIPYSWLFPKCAAMVHHGGSGSTAAALQAGIPQIVCPFLLDQFYWAERLFWIGVAPEPLQKQHLVPEIDDAADINQAAAALSRAIKLALCPEIKARASQIAERIASEDGIGEALRVLKEKVPINT
;
A
#
# COMPACT_ATOMS: atom_id res chain seq x y z
N MET A 1 -3.87 -13.26 -10.83
CA MET A 1 -2.73 -12.61 -10.16
C MET A 1 -3.30 -11.39 -9.47
N GLU A 2 -3.30 -11.36 -8.14
CA GLU A 2 -3.84 -10.25 -7.35
C GLU A 2 -2.69 -9.28 -7.03
N PHE A 3 -2.77 -8.05 -7.53
CA PHE A 3 -1.76 -7.02 -7.27
C PHE A 3 -2.06 -6.29 -5.96
N VAL A 4 -1.11 -6.29 -5.05
CA VAL A 4 -1.18 -5.52 -3.79
C VAL A 4 -0.26 -4.32 -3.90
N LEU A 5 -0.81 -3.13 -3.70
CA LEU A 5 0.00 -1.92 -3.73
C LEU A 5 0.63 -1.65 -2.36
N CYS A 6 1.92 -1.32 -2.31
CA CYS A 6 2.56 -0.83 -1.09
C CYS A 6 3.02 0.64 -1.25
N SER A 7 2.47 1.54 -0.43
CA SER A 7 2.87 2.96 -0.37
C SER A 7 3.20 3.35 1.06
N MET A 8 4.50 3.50 1.33
CA MET A 8 5.05 3.67 2.67
C MET A 8 5.97 4.89 2.67
N GLY A 9 5.76 5.80 3.62
CA GLY A 9 6.69 6.90 3.89
C GLY A 9 8.01 6.40 4.52
N PHE A 10 8.69 7.25 5.28
CA PHE A 10 10.02 6.98 5.86
C PHE A 10 10.14 5.60 6.54
N ILE A 11 10.86 4.67 5.91
CA ILE A 11 11.15 3.34 6.44
C ILE A 11 12.54 3.35 7.09
N LYS A 12 12.61 3.06 8.40
CA LYS A 12 13.89 3.02 9.14
C LYS A 12 14.78 1.84 8.74
N ASN A 13 14.20 0.69 8.42
CA ASN A 13 14.92 -0.51 7.99
C ASN A 13 14.35 -1.03 6.65
N PRO A 14 14.76 -0.44 5.51
CA PRO A 14 14.26 -0.84 4.19
C PRO A 14 14.63 -2.28 3.82
N HIS A 15 15.77 -2.80 4.28
CA HIS A 15 16.19 -4.17 3.97
C HIS A 15 15.26 -5.19 4.62
N ALA A 16 15.00 -5.08 5.93
CA ALA A 16 14.09 -5.98 6.62
C ALA A 16 12.67 -5.93 6.02
N PHE A 17 12.19 -4.74 5.65
CA PHE A 17 10.92 -4.59 4.93
C PHE A 17 10.89 -5.38 3.61
N LEU A 18 11.94 -5.27 2.78
CA LEU A 18 12.04 -6.03 1.53
C LEU A 18 12.14 -7.55 1.77
N MET A 19 12.79 -7.99 2.86
CA MET A 19 12.84 -9.40 3.25
C MET A 19 11.48 -9.94 3.72
N VAL A 20 10.70 -9.12 4.43
CA VAL A 20 9.30 -9.45 4.76
C VAL A 20 8.49 -9.65 3.50
N LEU A 21 8.57 -8.73 2.53
CA LEU A 21 7.88 -8.87 1.24
C LEU A 21 8.33 -10.11 0.48
N LYS A 22 9.64 -10.39 0.42
CA LYS A 22 10.19 -11.61 -0.20
C LYS A 22 9.57 -12.87 0.40
N LEU A 23 9.49 -12.97 1.72
CA LEU A 23 8.96 -14.14 2.39
C LEU A 23 7.44 -14.29 2.15
N VAL A 24 6.69 -13.20 2.10
CA VAL A 24 5.27 -13.24 1.70
C VAL A 24 5.14 -13.74 0.25
N LEU A 25 5.98 -13.27 -0.66
CA LEU A 25 5.98 -13.69 -2.07
C LEU A 25 6.35 -15.17 -2.25
N GLU A 26 7.25 -15.70 -1.45
CA GLU A 26 7.66 -17.12 -1.49
C GLU A 26 6.59 -18.06 -0.92
N THR A 27 5.69 -17.55 -0.07
CA THR A 27 4.66 -18.34 0.62
C THR A 27 3.25 -18.14 0.05
N THR A 28 3.10 -17.23 -0.92
CA THR A 28 1.81 -16.88 -1.52
C THR A 28 1.93 -16.72 -3.04
N ASN A 29 0.80 -16.65 -3.74
CA ASN A 29 0.77 -16.39 -5.18
C ASN A 29 0.50 -14.90 -5.50
N TYR A 30 0.80 -14.01 -4.55
CA TYR A 30 0.57 -12.58 -4.73
C TYR A 30 1.68 -11.94 -5.57
N SER A 31 1.35 -10.79 -6.13
CA SER A 31 2.34 -9.91 -6.77
C SER A 31 2.17 -8.51 -6.19
N PHE A 32 3.26 -7.81 -5.99
CA PHE A 32 3.26 -6.49 -5.36
C PHE A 32 3.75 -5.44 -6.34
N ILE A 33 3.10 -4.28 -6.27
CA ILE A 33 3.65 -3.04 -6.81
C ILE A 33 4.09 -2.21 -5.61
N LEU A 34 5.37 -1.90 -5.50
CA LEU A 34 5.94 -1.11 -4.42
C LEU A 34 6.29 0.28 -4.94
N PHE A 35 5.64 1.33 -4.42
CA PHE A 35 6.04 2.70 -4.68
C PHE A 35 7.12 3.14 -3.69
N SER A 36 8.32 3.39 -4.21
CA SER A 36 9.41 3.93 -3.40
C SER A 36 9.31 5.44 -3.21
N ALA A 37 8.51 6.14 -4.04
CA ALA A 37 8.32 7.59 -4.02
C ALA A 37 9.63 8.39 -3.99
N GLY A 38 10.71 7.84 -4.59
CA GLY A 38 12.04 8.45 -4.57
C GLY A 38 12.73 8.46 -3.20
N TYR A 39 12.27 7.66 -2.23
CA TYR A 39 12.92 7.54 -0.93
C TYR A 39 14.25 6.79 -1.05
N GLU A 40 15.35 7.55 -1.01
CA GLU A 40 16.70 7.08 -1.30
C GLU A 40 17.14 5.84 -0.50
N PRO A 41 16.90 5.73 0.82
CA PRO A 41 17.27 4.52 1.57
C PRO A 41 16.59 3.25 1.08
N LEU A 42 15.33 3.34 0.63
CA LEU A 42 14.62 2.21 0.04
C LEU A 42 15.13 1.92 -1.38
N HIS A 43 15.40 2.96 -2.17
CA HIS A 43 16.00 2.80 -3.50
C HIS A 43 17.36 2.09 -3.42
N ALA A 44 18.24 2.52 -2.51
CA ALA A 44 19.54 1.88 -2.29
C ALA A 44 19.41 0.41 -1.89
N ALA A 45 18.46 0.07 -1.00
CA ALA A 45 18.21 -1.32 -0.61
C ALA A 45 17.70 -2.19 -1.78
N ILE A 46 16.81 -1.66 -2.62
CA ILE A 46 16.34 -2.32 -3.85
C ILE A 46 17.53 -2.61 -4.79
N GLN A 47 18.41 -1.64 -5.01
CA GLN A 47 19.60 -1.80 -5.86
C GLN A 47 20.58 -2.84 -5.31
N LEU A 48 20.81 -2.87 -4.00
CA LEU A 48 21.68 -3.86 -3.37
C LEU A 48 21.16 -5.29 -3.57
N ILE A 49 19.86 -5.52 -3.40
CA ILE A 49 19.24 -6.83 -3.62
C ILE A 49 19.32 -7.23 -5.10
N CYS A 50 19.05 -6.30 -6.03
CA CYS A 50 19.15 -6.53 -7.46
C CYS A 50 20.58 -6.92 -7.89
N GLY A 51 21.58 -6.20 -7.37
CA GLY A 51 23.00 -6.48 -7.62
C GLY A 51 23.46 -7.84 -7.06
N ALA A 52 22.91 -8.27 -5.93
CA ALA A 52 23.18 -9.59 -5.35
C ALA A 52 22.58 -10.75 -6.17
N SER A 53 21.36 -10.57 -6.73
CA SER A 53 20.70 -11.57 -7.57
C SER A 53 21.35 -11.76 -8.95
N SER A 54 22.06 -10.76 -9.47
CA SER A 54 22.66 -10.76 -10.81
C SER A 54 23.89 -11.69 -10.99
N LYS A 55 24.30 -12.45 -9.95
CA LYS A 55 25.34 -13.49 -10.08
C LYS A 55 24.81 -14.82 -10.62
N SER A 56 23.50 -14.98 -10.80
CA SER A 56 22.91 -16.16 -11.43
C SER A 56 21.98 -15.75 -12.57
N THR A 57 22.29 -16.27 -13.77
CA THR A 57 21.48 -16.24 -15.01
C THR A 57 21.54 -14.98 -15.88
N LYS A 58 22.16 -15.16 -17.06
CA LYS A 58 22.11 -14.29 -18.25
C LYS A 58 20.67 -14.17 -18.79
N LEU A 59 20.31 -12.98 -19.27
CA LEU A 59 19.08 -12.57 -20.00
C LEU A 59 17.79 -12.67 -19.15
N GLN A 60 17.07 -11.60 -18.83
CA GLN A 60 16.55 -10.55 -19.72
C GLN A 60 16.51 -9.19 -19.01
N LYS A 61 17.12 -8.17 -19.63
CA LYS A 61 16.83 -6.76 -19.35
C LYS A 61 15.41 -6.48 -19.84
N PHE A 62 14.42 -6.53 -18.96
CA PHE A 62 13.14 -5.84 -19.19
C PHE A 62 13.19 -4.51 -18.46
N THR A 63 13.81 -3.53 -19.13
CA THR A 63 13.74 -2.13 -18.74
C THR A 63 12.40 -1.59 -19.24
N PHE A 64 11.36 -1.65 -18.41
CA PHE A 64 10.13 -0.88 -18.65
C PHE A 64 10.29 0.46 -17.95
N ASN A 65 10.79 1.45 -18.71
CA ASN A 65 11.14 2.82 -18.29
C ASN A 65 12.21 2.90 -17.18
N GLU A 66 12.92 4.02 -17.11
CA GLU A 66 14.02 4.25 -16.15
C GLU A 66 13.58 4.22 -14.66
N ASP A 67 12.29 4.07 -14.41
CA ASP A 67 11.64 4.20 -13.10
C ASP A 67 11.22 2.88 -12.43
N GLY A 68 11.46 1.72 -13.07
CA GLY A 68 10.92 0.42 -12.64
C GLY A 68 11.96 -0.70 -12.50
N ILE A 69 11.94 -1.44 -11.39
CA ILE A 69 12.80 -2.61 -11.13
C ILE A 69 11.95 -3.81 -10.70
N LEU A 70 12.16 -4.96 -11.34
CA LEU A 70 11.55 -6.23 -10.93
C LEU A 70 12.48 -7.00 -10.00
N LEU A 71 11.93 -7.50 -8.89
CA LEU A 71 12.61 -8.36 -7.92
C LEU A 71 11.80 -9.64 -7.68
N PHE A 72 12.48 -10.66 -7.14
CA PHE A 72 11.88 -11.91 -6.66
C PHE A 72 10.99 -12.60 -7.71
N ASN A 73 11.60 -13.06 -8.81
CA ASN A 73 10.93 -13.76 -9.92
C ASN A 73 9.78 -12.95 -10.55
N ASP A 74 10.01 -11.65 -10.76
CA ASP A 74 9.05 -10.70 -11.34
C ASP A 74 7.75 -10.52 -10.54
N GLN A 75 7.72 -10.97 -9.28
CA GLN A 75 6.55 -10.83 -8.41
C GLN A 75 6.54 -9.50 -7.62
N LEU A 76 7.67 -8.81 -7.50
CA LEU A 76 7.75 -7.48 -6.89
C LEU A 76 8.20 -6.45 -7.93
N TYR A 77 7.29 -5.57 -8.35
CA TYR A 77 7.60 -4.42 -9.19
C TYR A 77 7.81 -3.18 -8.34
N CYS A 78 9.04 -2.71 -8.22
CA CYS A 78 9.41 -1.49 -7.53
C CYS A 78 9.37 -0.31 -8.51
N PHE A 79 8.56 0.71 -8.23
CA PHE A 79 8.39 1.90 -9.07
C PHE A 79 8.74 3.17 -8.29
N SER A 80 9.62 4.00 -8.85
CA SER A 80 10.02 5.29 -8.25
C SER A 80 9.27 6.50 -8.81
N GLY A 81 8.57 6.34 -9.94
CA GLY A 81 7.83 7.42 -10.58
C GLY A 81 6.47 7.72 -9.95
N THR A 82 5.71 8.59 -10.61
CA THR A 82 4.32 8.93 -10.24
C THR A 82 3.33 8.22 -11.16
N ILE A 83 2.21 7.74 -10.60
CA ILE A 83 1.13 7.12 -11.37
C ILE A 83 -0.25 7.53 -10.85
N PRO A 84 -1.23 7.82 -11.71
CA PRO A 84 -2.58 8.15 -11.28
C PRO A 84 -3.26 6.97 -10.57
N TYR A 85 -3.69 7.18 -9.32
CA TYR A 85 -4.44 6.16 -8.56
C TYR A 85 -5.75 5.77 -9.23
N SER A 86 -6.42 6.70 -9.91
CA SER A 86 -7.64 6.42 -10.69
C SER A 86 -7.44 5.38 -11.79
N TRP A 87 -6.23 5.30 -12.37
CA TRP A 87 -5.89 4.28 -13.36
C TRP A 87 -5.43 2.97 -12.71
N LEU A 88 -4.68 3.06 -11.62
CA LEU A 88 -4.02 1.94 -10.99
C LEU A 88 -4.95 1.12 -10.10
N PHE A 89 -5.69 1.75 -9.19
CA PHE A 89 -6.48 1.05 -8.17
C PHE A 89 -7.53 0.09 -8.74
N PRO A 90 -8.19 0.37 -9.88
CA PRO A 90 -9.07 -0.62 -10.52
C PRO A 90 -8.38 -1.95 -10.93
N LYS A 91 -7.04 -1.99 -10.92
CA LYS A 91 -6.22 -3.18 -11.25
C LYS A 91 -5.62 -3.84 -10.02
N CYS A 92 -5.82 -3.26 -8.83
CA CYS A 92 -5.31 -3.76 -7.57
C CYS A 92 -6.40 -4.54 -6.81
N ALA A 93 -5.99 -5.59 -6.11
CA ALA A 93 -6.89 -6.38 -5.27
C ALA A 93 -6.99 -5.80 -3.84
N ALA A 94 -5.94 -5.12 -3.38
CA ALA A 94 -5.87 -4.43 -2.10
C ALA A 94 -4.71 -3.41 -2.08
N MET A 95 -4.70 -2.52 -1.09
CA MET A 95 -3.62 -1.56 -0.85
C MET A 95 -3.07 -1.68 0.57
N VAL A 96 -1.76 -1.93 0.70
CA VAL A 96 -0.97 -1.79 1.92
C VAL A 96 -0.41 -0.36 2.00
N HIS A 97 -0.69 0.36 3.08
CA HIS A 97 -0.20 1.73 3.23
C HIS A 97 -0.15 2.18 4.69
N HIS A 98 0.58 3.26 4.91
CA HIS A 98 0.71 3.87 6.23
C HIS A 98 -0.53 4.60 6.77
N GLY A 99 -1.64 4.71 6.01
CA GLY A 99 -2.85 5.41 6.47
C GLY A 99 -2.90 6.93 6.23
N GLY A 100 -2.06 7.47 5.33
CA GLY A 100 -2.18 8.88 4.93
C GLY A 100 -3.53 9.21 4.29
N SER A 101 -4.15 10.32 4.70
CA SER A 101 -5.54 10.69 4.35
C SER A 101 -5.85 10.67 2.85
N GLY A 102 -4.95 11.18 2.01
CA GLY A 102 -5.12 11.18 0.55
C GLY A 102 -5.14 9.78 -0.06
N SER A 103 -4.23 8.90 0.37
CA SER A 103 -4.23 7.49 -0.06
C SER A 103 -5.46 6.75 0.45
N THR A 104 -5.83 6.97 1.71
CA THR A 104 -7.03 6.41 2.32
C THR A 104 -8.28 6.78 1.53
N ALA A 105 -8.47 8.08 1.25
CA ALA A 105 -9.61 8.58 0.49
C ALA A 105 -9.64 8.01 -0.93
N ALA A 106 -8.49 7.97 -1.63
CA ALA A 106 -8.42 7.44 -2.99
C ALA A 106 -8.74 5.94 -3.04
N ALA A 107 -8.29 5.14 -2.07
CA ALA A 107 -8.57 3.71 -2.01
C ALA A 107 -10.04 3.44 -1.66
N LEU A 108 -10.63 4.25 -0.77
CA LEU A 108 -12.08 4.23 -0.49
C LEU A 108 -12.90 4.55 -1.73
N GLN A 109 -12.53 5.59 -2.48
CA GLN A 109 -13.20 5.96 -3.74
C GLN A 109 -13.09 4.86 -4.80
N ALA A 110 -11.95 4.16 -4.86
CA ALA A 110 -11.77 3.05 -5.79
C ALA A 110 -12.44 1.74 -5.33
N GLY A 111 -12.95 1.67 -4.10
CA GLY A 111 -13.62 0.49 -3.56
C GLY A 111 -12.70 -0.71 -3.36
N ILE A 112 -11.40 -0.48 -3.13
CA ILE A 112 -10.45 -1.57 -2.86
C ILE A 112 -10.23 -1.75 -1.35
N PRO A 113 -10.12 -3.01 -0.86
CA PRO A 113 -9.69 -3.28 0.50
C PRO A 113 -8.35 -2.62 0.85
N GLN A 114 -8.22 -2.21 2.10
CA GLN A 114 -7.02 -1.55 2.61
C GLN A 114 -6.38 -2.36 3.74
N ILE A 115 -5.06 -2.33 3.84
CA ILE A 115 -4.25 -2.93 4.91
C ILE A 115 -3.37 -1.81 5.45
N VAL A 116 -3.66 -1.37 6.67
CA VAL A 116 -3.10 -0.13 7.19
C VAL A 116 -2.03 -0.43 8.24
N CYS A 117 -0.85 0.17 8.11
CA CYS A 117 0.22 0.11 9.10
C CYS A 117 0.56 1.54 9.55
N PRO A 118 -0.14 2.10 10.55
CA PRO A 118 0.07 3.49 10.95
C PRO A 118 1.39 3.71 11.72
N PHE A 119 2.00 4.87 11.53
CA PHE A 119 3.22 5.29 12.22
C PHE A 119 3.05 6.58 13.02
N LEU A 120 2.28 7.54 12.51
CA LEU A 120 2.27 8.91 13.02
C LEU A 120 0.89 9.57 12.91
N LEU A 121 0.57 10.42 13.88
CA LEU A 121 -0.52 11.41 13.81
C LEU A 121 -1.89 10.78 13.46
N ASP A 122 -2.55 11.31 12.43
CA ASP A 122 -3.88 10.95 11.97
C ASP A 122 -3.94 9.57 11.31
N GLN A 123 -2.80 8.95 11.01
CA GLN A 123 -2.74 7.60 10.45
C GLN A 123 -3.40 6.56 11.35
N PHE A 124 -3.24 6.70 12.68
CA PHE A 124 -3.88 5.80 13.65
C PHE A 124 -5.40 5.94 13.62
N TYR A 125 -5.89 7.17 13.53
CA TYR A 125 -7.32 7.44 13.37
C TYR A 125 -7.86 6.78 12.09
N TRP A 126 -7.21 6.99 10.95
CA TRP A 126 -7.66 6.38 9.69
C TRP A 126 -7.63 4.86 9.73
N ALA A 127 -6.59 4.26 10.31
CA ALA A 127 -6.47 2.82 10.46
C ALA A 127 -7.65 2.24 11.29
N GLU A 128 -7.96 2.84 12.43
CA GLU A 128 -9.08 2.44 13.28
C GLU A 128 -10.42 2.64 12.56
N ARG A 129 -10.62 3.77 11.88
CA ARG A 129 -11.85 4.06 11.13
C ARG A 129 -12.09 3.06 10.02
N LEU A 130 -11.06 2.70 9.24
CA LEU A 130 -11.17 1.75 8.14
C LEU A 130 -11.53 0.34 8.65
N PHE A 131 -10.94 -0.08 9.77
CA PHE A 131 -11.31 -1.32 10.44
C PHE A 131 -12.78 -1.30 10.90
N TRP A 132 -13.21 -0.24 11.60
CA TRP A 132 -14.58 -0.13 12.11
C TRP A 132 -15.65 -0.11 11.02
N ILE A 133 -15.38 0.51 9.87
CA ILE A 133 -16.34 0.51 8.75
C ILE A 133 -16.28 -0.79 7.92
N GLY A 134 -15.34 -1.69 8.22
CA GLY A 134 -15.24 -3.04 7.64
C GLY A 134 -14.55 -3.11 6.28
N VAL A 135 -13.74 -2.10 5.90
CA VAL A 135 -13.01 -2.08 4.62
C VAL A 135 -11.52 -2.44 4.76
N ALA A 136 -11.09 -2.74 5.97
CA ALA A 136 -9.73 -3.15 6.31
C ALA A 136 -9.77 -4.18 7.46
N PRO A 137 -8.79 -5.10 7.56
CA PRO A 137 -8.58 -5.88 8.76
C PRO A 137 -8.04 -4.99 9.90
N GLU A 138 -7.82 -5.58 11.08
CA GLU A 138 -7.20 -4.88 12.20
C GLU A 138 -5.85 -4.25 11.77
N PRO A 139 -5.55 -3.00 12.17
CA PRO A 139 -4.32 -2.33 11.77
C PRO A 139 -3.06 -3.11 12.13
N LEU A 140 -2.11 -3.15 11.19
CA LEU A 140 -0.80 -3.72 11.44
C LEU A 140 0.00 -2.81 12.38
N GLN A 141 0.67 -3.40 13.35
CA GLN A 141 1.71 -2.72 14.11
C GLN A 141 2.95 -2.52 13.23
N LYS A 142 3.72 -1.46 13.50
CA LYS A 142 4.95 -1.13 12.76
C LYS A 142 5.87 -2.34 12.55
N GLN A 143 6.10 -3.13 13.60
CA GLN A 143 6.96 -4.33 13.57
C GLN A 143 6.45 -5.43 12.63
N HIS A 144 5.16 -5.46 12.29
CA HIS A 144 4.59 -6.43 11.35
C HIS A 144 4.94 -6.14 9.89
N LEU A 145 5.49 -4.95 9.59
CA LEU A 145 5.83 -4.56 8.23
C LEU A 145 7.28 -4.09 8.13
N VAL A 146 7.77 -3.36 9.14
CA VAL A 146 9.14 -2.85 9.21
C VAL A 146 9.76 -3.31 10.54
N PRO A 147 10.23 -4.56 10.63
CA PRO A 147 10.98 -5.03 11.79
C PRO A 147 12.18 -4.11 12.08
N GLU A 148 12.46 -3.88 13.36
CA GLU A 148 13.61 -3.05 13.74
C GLU A 148 14.92 -3.83 13.60
N ILE A 149 14.88 -5.14 13.85
CA ILE A 149 16.01 -6.06 13.77
C ILE A 149 15.86 -6.91 12.50
N ASP A 150 16.97 -7.12 11.81
CA ASP A 150 17.07 -7.94 10.61
C ASP A 150 17.42 -9.39 10.97
N ASP A 151 16.61 -9.99 11.85
CA ASP A 151 16.74 -11.40 12.21
C ASP A 151 15.62 -12.24 11.60
N ALA A 152 15.90 -13.52 11.44
CA ALA A 152 14.99 -14.44 10.78
C ALA A 152 13.67 -14.59 11.54
N ALA A 153 13.67 -14.53 12.88
CA ALA A 153 12.46 -14.74 13.67
C ALA A 153 11.48 -13.57 13.50
N ASP A 154 11.97 -12.34 13.61
CA ASP A 154 11.17 -11.13 13.43
C ASP A 154 10.64 -11.01 12.00
N ILE A 155 11.46 -11.29 10.99
CA ILE A 155 11.03 -11.29 9.58
C ILE A 155 9.93 -12.33 9.35
N ASN A 156 10.07 -13.55 9.89
CA ASN A 156 9.06 -14.59 9.77
C ASN A 156 7.74 -14.19 10.44
N GLN A 157 7.81 -13.60 11.64
CA GLN A 157 6.62 -13.13 12.35
C GLN A 157 5.91 -12.00 11.59
N ALA A 158 6.67 -11.04 11.07
CA ALA A 158 6.16 -9.93 10.27
C ALA A 158 5.51 -10.42 8.97
N ALA A 159 6.17 -11.31 8.22
CA ALA A 159 5.61 -11.90 7.00
C ALA A 159 4.33 -12.69 7.27
N ALA A 160 4.28 -13.45 8.37
CA ALA A 160 3.07 -14.16 8.76
C ALA A 160 1.92 -13.20 9.11
N ALA A 161 2.21 -12.09 9.79
CA ALA A 161 1.22 -11.06 10.10
C ALA A 161 0.69 -10.37 8.83
N LEU A 162 1.59 -9.96 7.93
CA LEU A 162 1.22 -9.35 6.65
C LEU A 162 0.41 -10.32 5.78
N SER A 163 0.82 -11.58 5.68
CA SER A 163 0.09 -12.61 4.92
C SER A 163 -1.33 -12.82 5.45
N ARG A 164 -1.50 -12.86 6.77
CA ARG A 164 -2.84 -12.94 7.39
C ARG A 164 -3.68 -11.71 7.07
N ALA A 165 -3.11 -10.51 7.18
CA ALA A 165 -3.82 -9.27 6.88
C ALA A 165 -4.25 -9.21 5.40
N ILE A 166 -3.39 -9.60 4.46
CA ILE A 166 -3.73 -9.69 3.04
C ILE A 166 -4.86 -10.69 2.83
N LYS A 167 -4.76 -11.90 3.40
CA LYS A 167 -5.80 -12.92 3.29
C LYS A 167 -7.15 -12.42 3.79
N LEU A 168 -7.18 -11.74 4.94
CA LEU A 168 -8.40 -11.16 5.51
C LEU A 168 -8.95 -10.04 4.62
N ALA A 169 -8.10 -9.11 4.17
CA ALA A 169 -8.52 -8.01 3.29
C ALA A 169 -9.14 -8.52 1.97
N LEU A 170 -8.67 -9.67 1.48
CA LEU A 170 -9.16 -10.29 0.25
C LEU A 170 -10.40 -11.18 0.43
N CYS A 171 -10.91 -11.34 1.65
CA CYS A 171 -12.15 -12.04 1.92
C CYS A 171 -13.35 -11.34 1.23
N PRO A 172 -14.36 -12.09 0.76
CA PRO A 172 -15.52 -11.54 0.07
C PRO A 172 -16.24 -10.44 0.85
N GLU A 173 -16.29 -10.56 2.18
CA GLU A 173 -16.98 -9.64 3.07
C GLU A 173 -16.33 -8.24 3.06
N ILE A 174 -15.00 -8.18 3.18
CA ILE A 174 -14.26 -6.90 3.17
C ILE A 174 -14.28 -6.29 1.76
N LYS A 175 -14.12 -7.11 0.71
CA LYS A 175 -14.24 -6.67 -0.69
C LYS A 175 -15.61 -6.06 -0.98
N ALA A 176 -16.69 -6.75 -0.61
CA ALA A 176 -18.05 -6.25 -0.80
C ALA A 176 -18.28 -4.96 -0.01
N ARG A 177 -17.76 -4.87 1.22
CA ARG A 177 -17.87 -3.66 2.03
C ARG A 177 -17.13 -2.47 1.43
N ALA A 178 -15.94 -2.68 0.87
CA ALA A 178 -15.19 -1.65 0.18
C ALA A 178 -15.96 -1.11 -1.05
N SER A 179 -16.54 -2.00 -1.86
CA SER A 179 -17.43 -1.61 -2.98
C SER A 179 -18.64 -0.79 -2.53
N GLN A 180 -19.35 -1.22 -1.48
CA GLN A 180 -20.51 -0.49 -0.94
C GLN A 180 -20.15 0.92 -0.45
N ILE A 181 -19.00 1.07 0.21
CA ILE A 181 -18.53 2.39 0.68
C ILE A 181 -18.17 3.28 -0.52
N ALA A 182 -17.51 2.73 -1.56
CA ALA A 182 -17.21 3.48 -2.77
C ALA A 182 -18.48 3.97 -3.48
N GLU A 183 -19.51 3.14 -3.60
CA GLU A 183 -20.81 3.52 -4.18
C GLU A 183 -21.46 4.67 -3.41
N ARG A 184 -21.41 4.63 -2.07
CA ARG A 184 -21.93 5.72 -1.23
C ARG A 184 -21.16 7.02 -1.46
N ILE A 185 -19.83 6.95 -1.45
CA ILE A 185 -18.97 8.12 -1.70
C ILE A 185 -19.24 8.68 -3.10
N ALA A 186 -19.42 7.82 -4.11
CA ALA A 186 -19.69 8.25 -5.49
C ALA A 186 -21.04 8.98 -5.64
N SER A 187 -22.00 8.73 -4.74
CA SER A 187 -23.28 9.43 -4.72
C SER A 187 -23.27 10.78 -3.99
N GLU A 188 -22.17 11.13 -3.32
CA GLU A 188 -22.05 12.38 -2.57
C GLU A 188 -21.67 13.55 -3.48
N ASP A 189 -22.30 14.72 -3.25
CA ASP A 189 -21.85 16.00 -3.81
C ASP A 189 -21.10 16.81 -2.73
N GLY A 190 -19.92 16.31 -2.36
CA GLY A 190 -19.11 16.92 -1.31
C GLY A 190 -18.65 18.35 -1.66
N ILE A 191 -18.42 18.63 -2.95
CA ILE A 191 -18.00 19.96 -3.41
C ILE A 191 -19.19 20.93 -3.34
N GLY A 192 -20.36 20.52 -3.82
CA GLY A 192 -21.57 21.34 -3.76
C GLY A 192 -21.96 21.67 -2.31
N GLU A 193 -21.87 20.69 -1.41
CA GLU A 193 -22.15 20.91 0.01
C GLU A 193 -21.13 21.85 0.66
N ALA A 194 -19.83 21.69 0.37
CA ALA A 194 -18.81 22.61 0.84
C ALA A 194 -19.06 24.04 0.33
N LEU A 195 -19.41 24.21 -0.94
CA LEU A 195 -19.75 25.52 -1.52
C LEU A 195 -21.00 26.13 -0.86
N ARG A 196 -22.03 25.32 -0.57
CA ARG A 196 -23.23 25.77 0.14
C ARG A 196 -22.88 26.32 1.51
N VAL A 197 -22.12 25.56 2.30
CA VAL A 197 -21.70 25.96 3.66
C VAL A 197 -20.80 27.20 3.62
N LEU A 198 -19.86 27.28 2.68
CA LEU A 198 -18.98 28.44 2.54
C LEU A 198 -19.75 29.71 2.21
N LYS A 199 -20.72 29.64 1.29
CA LYS A 199 -21.59 30.79 0.94
C LYS A 199 -22.44 31.26 2.12
N GLU A 200 -22.89 30.35 2.99
CA GLU A 200 -23.66 30.70 4.19
C GLU A 200 -22.80 31.35 5.29
N LYS A 201 -21.53 30.97 5.40
CA LYS A 201 -20.64 31.38 6.50
C LYS A 201 -19.72 32.54 6.15
N VAL A 202 -19.42 32.74 4.87
CA VAL A 202 -18.56 33.82 4.39
C VAL A 202 -19.45 34.84 3.68
N PRO A 203 -19.79 35.97 4.33
CA PRO A 203 -20.54 37.04 3.65
C PRO A 203 -19.69 37.56 2.48
N ILE A 204 -20.15 37.31 1.26
CA ILE A 204 -19.59 37.92 0.06
C ILE A 204 -20.16 39.34 0.05
N ASN A 205 -19.40 40.30 0.57
CA ASN A 205 -19.69 41.72 0.32
C ASN A 205 -19.45 41.98 -1.18
N THR A 206 -20.50 41.86 -1.98
CA THR A 206 -20.57 42.40 -3.35
C THR A 206 -20.71 43.90 -3.34
#